data_AF-A0A7Y3MXE3-F1
#
_entry.id   AF-A0A7Y3MXE3-F1
#
_cell.length_a   1.000
_cell.length_b   1.000
_cell.length_c   1.000
_cell.angle_alpha   90.00
_cell.angle_beta   90.00
_cell.angle_gamma   90.00
#
_symmetry.space_group_name_H-M   'P 1'
#
loop_
_entity.id
_entity.type
_entity.pdbx_description
1 polymer ?
#
loop_
_entity_poly.entity_id
_entity_poly.type
_entity_poly.pdbx_seq_one_letter_code
_entity_poly.pdbx_strand_id
1 'polypeptide(L)'
;MRIDPVVLRVTAPLLVIPALTMACSPNAVPPAPAPVPPVALIEPDSSTPATGLLVMAHGGGGEWDQAVAEAVAPLRHERPTALALGMADPLTLSAALDSLENRGVQRVAVVRLFVSGTSFLAQTRYLLGLGPAPARFISHHGSGSGHTIPDPIGHDLDVATHVDGLVDHEVTGRILVDRSRQLSRDPGSESVLWLAHGLGDPDANGRLEAAMANWAQGLHELGFAAAHAATLREDWPEARERAEVEIQHWVANQVGLGRRVLVVPLRVSGFGPYDDVLADLQYQRGEGLLPHGGVTDWIREKLSEVERAEGWTELRSVEHR
;
A
#
# COMPACT_ATOMS: atom_id res chain seq x y z
N MET A 1 0.69 -70.21 -5.22
CA MET A 1 0.69 -69.38 -6.44
C MET A 1 1.99 -68.59 -6.41
N ARG A 2 3.02 -69.08 -7.11
CA ARG A 2 4.38 -68.51 -7.18
C ARG A 2 4.36 -67.37 -8.20
N ILE A 3 4.97 -66.24 -7.87
CA ILE A 3 5.17 -65.10 -8.77
C ILE A 3 6.66 -65.08 -9.10
N ASP A 4 7.00 -65.34 -10.37
CA ASP A 4 8.35 -65.19 -10.91
C ASP A 4 8.60 -63.72 -11.32
N PRO A 5 9.81 -63.16 -11.11
CA PRO A 5 10.13 -61.81 -11.56
C PRO A 5 10.59 -61.80 -13.03
N VAL A 6 9.97 -60.93 -13.82
CA VAL A 6 10.32 -60.63 -15.22
C VAL A 6 11.55 -59.72 -15.27
N VAL A 7 12.61 -60.18 -15.94
CA VAL A 7 13.84 -59.44 -16.21
C VAL A 7 13.67 -58.62 -17.50
N LEU A 8 13.70 -57.30 -17.40
CA LEU A 8 13.70 -56.39 -18.55
C LEU A 8 15.15 -56.09 -18.98
N ARG A 9 15.55 -56.57 -20.17
CA ARG A 9 16.82 -56.20 -20.81
C ARG A 9 16.59 -55.03 -21.76
N VAL A 10 17.30 -53.93 -21.56
CA VAL A 10 17.34 -52.79 -22.50
C VAL A 10 18.65 -52.86 -23.28
N THR A 11 18.55 -53.04 -24.59
CA THR A 11 19.66 -52.98 -25.55
C THR A 11 19.73 -51.58 -26.16
N ALA A 12 20.87 -50.90 -26.00
CA ALA A 12 21.18 -49.64 -26.69
C ALA A 12 22.00 -49.92 -27.97
N PRO A 13 21.72 -49.26 -29.11
CA PRO A 13 22.55 -49.39 -30.30
C PRO A 13 23.77 -48.44 -30.25
N LEU A 14 24.93 -49.01 -30.51
CA LEU A 14 26.24 -48.36 -30.62
C LEU A 14 26.38 -47.78 -32.04
N LEU A 15 26.48 -46.45 -32.17
CA LEU A 15 26.75 -45.77 -33.45
C LEU A 15 28.26 -45.60 -33.63
N VAL A 16 28.82 -46.28 -34.63
CA VAL A 16 30.23 -46.16 -35.06
C VAL A 16 30.30 -45.13 -36.19
N ILE A 17 31.12 -44.09 -36.03
CA ILE A 17 31.43 -43.11 -37.08
C ILE A 17 32.92 -43.26 -37.46
N PRO A 18 33.27 -43.36 -38.75
CA PRO A 18 34.63 -43.67 -39.19
C PRO A 18 35.58 -42.46 -39.05
N ALA A 19 36.82 -42.75 -38.66
CA ALA A 19 37.92 -41.80 -38.63
C ALA A 19 38.41 -41.49 -40.05
N LEU A 20 38.27 -40.23 -40.47
CA LEU A 20 38.92 -39.69 -41.66
C LEU A 20 40.23 -39.03 -41.26
N THR A 21 41.35 -39.54 -41.75
CA THR A 21 42.67 -38.92 -41.65
C THR A 21 42.84 -37.93 -42.80
N MET A 22 43.15 -36.66 -42.50
CA MET A 22 43.73 -35.75 -43.48
C MET A 22 44.80 -34.86 -42.86
N ALA A 23 45.86 -34.71 -43.64
CA ALA A 23 47.18 -34.24 -43.28
C ALA A 23 47.26 -32.73 -43.03
N CYS A 24 48.26 -32.35 -42.22
CA CYS A 24 48.62 -30.98 -41.90
C CYS A 24 49.10 -30.18 -43.12
N SER A 25 48.68 -28.91 -43.18
CA SER A 25 49.41 -27.81 -43.83
C SER A 25 49.59 -26.67 -42.80
N PRO A 26 50.81 -26.13 -42.59
CA PRO A 26 51.01 -25.00 -41.70
C PRO A 26 50.89 -23.67 -42.45
N ASN A 27 50.52 -22.63 -41.69
CA ASN A 27 50.60 -21.19 -41.99
C ASN A 27 49.54 -20.57 -42.91
N ALA A 28 48.50 -20.01 -42.27
CA ALA A 28 48.04 -18.65 -42.56
C ALA A 28 47.34 -18.10 -41.30
N VAL A 29 47.96 -17.15 -40.60
CA VAL A 29 47.28 -16.35 -39.58
C VAL A 29 46.34 -15.39 -40.33
N PRO A 30 45.02 -15.39 -40.07
CA PRO A 30 44.12 -14.43 -40.70
C PRO A 30 44.48 -13.00 -40.27
N PRO A 31 44.36 -12.00 -41.15
CA PRO A 31 44.60 -10.61 -40.78
C PRO A 31 43.64 -10.20 -39.65
N ALA A 32 44.16 -9.43 -38.69
CA ALA A 32 43.36 -8.89 -37.61
C ALA A 32 42.15 -8.11 -38.17
N PRO A 33 40.95 -8.26 -37.59
CA PRO A 33 39.79 -7.50 -38.03
C PRO A 33 40.08 -6.00 -37.92
N ALA A 34 39.64 -5.23 -38.91
CA ALA A 34 39.75 -3.78 -38.91
C ALA A 34 39.10 -3.21 -37.63
N PRO A 35 39.66 -2.14 -37.03
CA PRO A 35 39.04 -1.52 -35.86
C PRO A 35 37.63 -1.08 -36.21
N VAL A 36 36.66 -1.66 -35.51
CA VAL A 36 35.26 -1.21 -35.56
C VAL A 36 35.27 0.26 -35.11
N PRO A 37 34.67 1.20 -35.86
CA PRO A 37 34.57 2.58 -35.40
C PRO A 37 33.88 2.56 -34.03
N PRO A 38 34.29 3.42 -33.08
CA PRO A 38 33.61 3.49 -31.80
C PRO A 38 32.13 3.76 -32.09
N VAL A 39 31.29 2.78 -31.76
CA VAL A 39 29.86 3.01 -31.61
C VAL A 39 29.78 4.10 -30.56
N ALA A 40 29.30 5.28 -30.96
CA ALA A 40 28.94 6.30 -29.99
C ALA A 40 27.96 5.61 -29.02
N LEU A 41 28.40 5.43 -27.78
CA LEU A 41 27.48 5.16 -26.69
C LEU A 41 26.57 6.39 -26.70
N ILE A 42 25.37 6.22 -27.24
CA ILE A 42 24.30 7.16 -27.01
C ILE A 42 24.06 7.05 -25.51
N GLU A 43 24.62 8.01 -24.77
CA GLU A 43 24.20 8.31 -23.40
C GLU A 43 22.67 8.35 -23.40
N PRO A 44 22.00 7.71 -22.42
CA PRO A 44 20.55 7.67 -22.40
C PRO A 44 20.01 9.09 -22.51
N ASP A 45 19.17 9.31 -23.51
CA ASP A 45 18.48 10.58 -23.71
C ASP A 45 17.57 10.80 -22.49
N SER A 46 18.05 11.60 -21.54
CA SER A 46 17.41 11.91 -20.26
C SER A 46 16.29 12.96 -20.44
N SER A 47 15.47 12.84 -21.48
CA SER A 47 14.57 13.89 -21.93
C SER A 47 13.10 13.69 -21.56
N THR A 48 12.79 12.84 -20.57
CA THR A 48 11.49 12.87 -19.88
C THR A 48 11.69 13.07 -18.38
N PRO A 49 11.08 14.10 -17.75
CA PRO A 49 11.16 14.28 -16.30
C PRO A 49 10.57 13.07 -15.61
N ALA A 50 11.33 12.44 -14.72
CA ALA A 50 10.81 11.38 -13.87
C ALA A 50 9.65 11.94 -13.03
N THR A 51 8.48 11.29 -13.06
CA THR A 51 7.33 11.65 -12.22
C THR A 51 7.74 11.62 -10.76
N GLY A 52 7.61 12.75 -10.07
CA GLY A 52 7.81 12.83 -8.63
C GLY A 52 6.63 12.24 -7.87
N LEU A 53 6.90 11.70 -6.69
CA LEU A 53 5.88 11.16 -5.80
C LEU A 53 5.61 12.14 -4.66
N LEU A 54 4.36 12.54 -4.46
CA LEU A 54 3.93 13.23 -3.25
C LEU A 54 3.02 12.29 -2.45
N VAL A 55 3.46 11.82 -1.28
CA VAL A 55 2.60 11.05 -0.38
C VAL A 55 1.94 12.00 0.60
N MET A 56 0.61 12.00 0.59
CA MET A 56 -0.21 12.85 1.43
C MET A 56 -0.88 12.01 2.51
N ALA A 57 -0.77 12.38 3.78
CA ALA A 57 -1.34 11.64 4.89
C ALA A 57 -1.98 12.55 5.96
N HIS A 58 -2.68 11.96 6.92
CA HIS A 58 -3.42 12.70 7.96
C HIS A 58 -2.53 13.64 8.77
N GLY A 59 -1.37 13.17 9.26
CA GLY A 59 -0.54 13.90 10.20
C GLY A 59 -1.09 13.74 11.62
N GLY A 60 -0.37 13.02 12.47
CA GLY A 60 -0.75 12.72 13.85
C GLY A 60 0.28 13.15 14.89
N GLY A 61 1.43 13.68 14.45
CA GLY A 61 2.57 14.01 15.29
C GLY A 61 3.37 12.78 15.74
N GLY A 62 4.54 13.03 16.33
CA GLY A 62 5.36 12.03 17.04
C GLY A 62 5.57 10.73 16.25
N GLU A 63 5.23 9.60 16.88
CA GLU A 63 5.38 8.26 16.32
C GLU A 63 4.49 8.01 15.08
N TRP A 64 3.35 8.70 14.98
CA TRP A 64 2.45 8.53 13.84
C TRP A 64 3.10 9.04 12.55
N ASP A 65 3.65 10.25 12.60
CA ASP A 65 4.32 10.88 11.45
C ASP A 65 5.59 10.11 11.07
N GLN A 66 6.32 9.61 12.08
CA GLN A 66 7.50 8.78 11.88
C GLN A 66 7.16 7.47 11.15
N ALA A 67 6.08 6.78 11.53
CA ALA A 67 5.65 5.56 10.87
C ALA A 67 5.32 5.78 9.38
N VAL A 68 4.70 6.92 9.04
CA VAL A 68 4.47 7.31 7.63
C VAL A 68 5.78 7.59 6.92
N ALA A 69 6.69 8.34 7.56
CA ALA A 69 7.99 8.65 6.98
C ALA A 69 8.82 7.39 6.67
N GLU A 70 8.79 6.40 7.57
CA GLU A 70 9.47 5.12 7.40
C GLU A 70 8.90 4.29 6.25
N ALA A 71 7.58 4.22 6.10
CA ALA A 71 6.98 3.51 4.97
C ALA A 71 7.26 4.15 3.61
N VAL A 72 7.50 5.46 3.58
CA VAL A 72 7.85 6.19 2.35
C VAL A 72 9.36 6.20 2.09
N ALA A 73 10.19 5.96 3.10
CA ALA A 73 11.65 6.04 2.99
C ALA A 73 12.22 5.16 1.85
N PRO A 74 11.79 3.90 1.63
CA PRO A 74 12.28 3.10 0.50
C PRO A 74 12.04 3.76 -0.86
N LEU A 75 10.90 4.44 -1.04
CA LEU A 75 10.49 5.06 -2.31
C LEU A 75 11.34 6.30 -2.66
N ARG A 76 11.94 6.95 -1.65
CA ARG A 76 12.84 8.09 -1.85
C ARG A 76 14.12 7.70 -2.60
N HIS A 77 14.52 6.43 -2.54
CA HIS A 77 15.65 5.91 -3.30
C HIS A 77 15.30 5.59 -4.75
N GLU A 78 14.00 5.45 -5.06
CA GLU A 78 13.52 5.12 -6.40
C GLU A 78 13.29 6.38 -7.26
N ARG A 79 12.84 7.49 -6.65
CA ARG A 79 12.51 8.76 -7.34
C ARG A 79 12.36 9.94 -6.37
N PRO A 80 12.40 11.20 -6.87
CA PRO A 80 12.08 12.37 -6.05
C PRO A 80 10.73 12.22 -5.35
N THR A 81 10.76 12.23 -4.01
CA THR A 81 9.57 11.96 -3.20
C THR A 81 9.44 13.01 -2.08
N ALA A 82 8.23 13.53 -1.88
CA ALA A 82 7.88 14.46 -0.81
C ALA A 82 6.72 13.92 0.06
N LEU A 83 6.62 14.44 1.28
CA LEU A 83 5.52 14.15 2.21
C LEU A 83 4.73 15.42 2.49
N ALA A 84 3.40 15.30 2.47
CA ALA A 84 2.49 16.33 2.99
C ALA A 84 1.63 15.73 4.11
N LEU A 85 1.82 16.19 5.34
CA LEU A 85 1.09 15.76 6.52
C LEU A 85 0.14 16.87 6.95
N GLY A 86 -1.10 16.54 7.31
CA GLY A 86 -2.06 17.54 7.81
C GLY A 86 -3.40 17.56 7.05
N MET A 87 -3.88 16.43 6.52
CA MET A 87 -5.26 16.35 6.01
C MET A 87 -5.59 17.33 4.88
N ALA A 88 -4.71 17.41 3.88
CA ALA A 88 -4.82 18.36 2.77
C ALA A 88 -4.67 19.80 3.26
N ASP A 89 -3.72 20.01 4.18
CA ASP A 89 -3.29 21.33 4.57
C ASP A 89 -2.61 22.02 3.37
N PRO A 90 -3.11 23.20 2.94
CA PRO A 90 -2.53 23.93 1.81
C PRO A 90 -1.04 24.26 1.99
N LEU A 91 -0.59 24.56 3.21
CA LEU A 91 0.80 24.92 3.49
C LEU A 91 1.73 23.73 3.29
N THR A 92 1.34 22.56 3.79
CA THR A 92 2.17 21.35 3.65
C THR A 92 2.15 20.78 2.24
N LEU A 93 1.01 20.89 1.55
CA LEU A 93 0.90 20.53 0.13
C LEU A 93 1.75 21.45 -0.74
N SER A 94 1.66 22.78 -0.55
CA SER A 94 2.47 23.75 -1.29
C SER A 94 3.95 23.48 -1.07
N ALA A 95 4.40 23.35 0.19
CA ALA A 95 5.80 23.08 0.49
C ALA A 95 6.31 21.76 -0.12
N ALA A 96 5.46 20.72 -0.19
CA ALA A 96 5.81 19.45 -0.81
C ALA A 96 5.92 19.55 -2.34
N LEU A 97 5.04 20.31 -2.99
CA LEU A 97 5.10 20.61 -4.42
C LEU A 97 6.35 21.44 -4.76
N ASP A 98 6.60 22.53 -4.04
CA ASP A 98 7.79 23.38 -4.19
C ASP A 98 9.07 22.55 -4.03
N SER A 99 9.10 21.62 -3.07
CA SER A 99 10.24 20.73 -2.86
C SER A 99 10.53 19.81 -4.05
N LEU A 100 9.47 19.33 -4.74
CA LEU A 100 9.60 18.51 -5.94
C LEU A 100 10.02 19.36 -7.15
N GLU A 101 9.39 20.52 -7.34
CA GLU A 101 9.72 21.46 -8.41
C GLU A 101 11.19 21.93 -8.33
N ASN A 102 11.66 22.29 -7.13
CA ASN A 102 13.06 22.67 -6.90
C ASN A 102 14.07 21.54 -7.19
N ARG A 103 13.61 20.28 -7.31
CA ARG A 103 14.41 19.13 -7.74
C ARG A 103 14.26 18.83 -9.25
N GLY A 104 13.63 19.73 -10.01
CA GLY A 104 13.42 19.60 -11.46
C GLY A 104 12.28 18.66 -11.85
N VAL A 105 11.41 18.29 -10.92
CA VAL A 105 10.21 17.50 -11.23
C VAL A 105 9.20 18.39 -11.98
N GLN A 106 8.63 17.87 -13.05
CA GLN A 106 7.56 18.55 -13.81
C GLN A 106 6.19 17.86 -13.66
N ARG A 107 6.19 16.56 -13.36
CA ARG A 107 4.98 15.75 -13.16
C ARG A 107 4.94 15.22 -11.75
N VAL A 108 3.82 15.35 -11.05
CA VAL A 108 3.66 14.85 -9.68
C VAL A 108 2.45 13.94 -9.57
N ALA A 109 2.71 12.69 -9.19
CA ALA A 109 1.68 11.78 -8.73
C ALA A 109 1.45 11.96 -7.23
N VAL A 110 0.26 12.43 -6.87
CA VAL A 110 -0.16 12.60 -5.48
C VAL A 110 -0.85 11.34 -4.99
N VAL A 111 -0.20 10.59 -4.10
CA VAL A 111 -0.75 9.39 -3.46
C VAL A 111 -1.30 9.75 -2.08
N ARG A 112 -2.63 9.68 -1.95
CA ARG A 112 -3.35 9.96 -0.71
C ARG A 112 -3.40 8.70 0.18
N LEU A 113 -2.63 8.67 1.26
CA LEU A 113 -2.56 7.58 2.23
C LEU A 113 -3.67 7.72 3.29
N PHE A 114 -4.89 7.31 2.93
CA PHE A 114 -6.04 7.27 3.83
C PHE A 114 -6.73 5.92 3.79
N VAL A 115 -7.40 5.58 4.90
CA VAL A 115 -8.23 4.39 5.01
C VAL A 115 -9.35 4.43 3.96
N SER A 116 -10.15 5.50 3.94
CA SER A 116 -11.23 5.71 2.97
C SER A 116 -10.77 6.54 1.77
N GLY A 117 -11.16 6.17 0.55
CA GLY A 117 -10.87 6.93 -0.66
C GLY A 117 -11.51 8.31 -0.69
N THR A 118 -12.63 8.50 -0.01
CA THR A 118 -13.33 9.81 0.05
C THR A 118 -12.66 10.80 1.01
N SER A 119 -11.81 10.34 1.92
CA SER A 119 -11.11 11.20 2.88
C SER A 119 -10.29 12.26 2.16
N PHE A 120 -10.67 13.52 2.36
CA PHE A 120 -10.04 14.71 1.78
C PHE A 120 -9.96 14.75 0.25
N LEU A 121 -10.59 13.82 -0.49
CA LEU A 121 -10.48 13.74 -1.95
C LEU A 121 -10.87 15.05 -2.64
N ALA A 122 -12.06 15.57 -2.32
CA ALA A 122 -12.55 16.81 -2.93
C ALA A 122 -11.67 18.02 -2.57
N GLN A 123 -11.21 18.09 -1.33
CA GLN A 123 -10.31 19.14 -0.84
C GLN A 123 -8.94 19.09 -1.54
N THR A 124 -8.31 17.92 -1.60
CA THR A 124 -7.04 17.70 -2.31
C THR A 124 -7.18 18.05 -3.79
N ARG A 125 -8.22 17.57 -4.48
CA ARG A 125 -8.43 17.86 -5.90
C ARG A 125 -8.59 19.35 -6.15
N TYR A 126 -9.39 20.03 -5.34
CA TYR A 126 -9.56 21.48 -5.46
C TYR A 126 -8.26 22.25 -5.24
N LEU A 127 -7.52 21.93 -4.17
CA LEU A 127 -6.25 22.60 -3.86
C LEU A 127 -5.20 22.40 -4.96
N LEU A 128 -5.23 21.27 -5.67
CA LEU A 128 -4.35 20.97 -6.81
C LEU A 128 -4.89 21.46 -8.16
N GLY A 129 -5.99 22.22 -8.19
CA GLY A 129 -6.61 22.68 -9.44
C GLY A 129 -7.28 21.59 -10.29
N LEU A 130 -7.49 20.39 -9.74
CA LEU A 130 -8.05 19.21 -10.42
C LEU A 130 -9.58 19.14 -10.37
N GLY A 131 -10.25 20.10 -9.75
CA GLY A 131 -11.70 20.06 -9.60
C GLY A 131 -12.29 21.29 -8.94
N PRO A 132 -13.64 21.35 -8.85
CA PRO A 132 -14.33 22.46 -8.23
C PRO A 132 -14.11 22.47 -6.71
N ALA A 133 -14.39 23.62 -6.09
CA ALA A 133 -14.36 23.77 -4.64
C ALA A 133 -15.27 22.75 -3.94
N PRO A 134 -14.85 22.17 -2.82
CA PRO A 134 -15.68 21.23 -2.07
C PRO A 134 -16.81 21.97 -1.35
N ALA A 135 -17.93 21.28 -1.13
CA ALA A 135 -19.05 21.84 -0.35
C ALA A 135 -18.67 22.13 1.12
N ARG A 136 -17.68 21.41 1.65
CA ARG A 136 -17.11 21.61 2.98
C ARG A 136 -15.60 21.46 2.91
N PHE A 137 -14.89 22.43 3.50
CA PHE A 137 -13.44 22.41 3.66
C PHE A 137 -13.12 22.24 5.15
N ILE A 138 -12.18 21.36 5.48
CA ILE A 138 -11.76 21.07 6.85
C ILE A 138 -10.35 21.64 7.03
N SER A 139 -10.20 22.59 7.95
CA SER A 139 -8.92 23.22 8.31
C SER A 139 -8.53 22.86 9.73
N HIS A 140 -7.30 22.41 9.94
CA HIS A 140 -6.77 22.07 11.28
C HIS A 140 -6.01 23.22 11.97
N HIS A 141 -5.69 24.29 11.24
CA HIS A 141 -5.13 25.51 11.81
C HIS A 141 -6.24 26.50 12.19
N GLY A 142 -6.68 26.43 13.45
CA GLY A 142 -7.39 27.53 14.10
C GLY A 142 -8.65 27.11 14.87
N SER A 143 -8.67 27.43 16.15
CA SER A 143 -9.90 27.63 16.93
C SER A 143 -10.69 28.77 16.29
N GLY A 144 -11.52 28.45 15.31
CA GLY A 144 -12.32 29.40 14.58
C GLY A 144 -12.97 28.73 13.38
N SER A 145 -14.30 28.78 13.33
CA SER A 145 -15.09 28.41 12.16
C SER A 145 -14.80 29.39 11.02
N GLY A 146 -13.67 29.23 10.34
CA GLY A 146 -13.37 29.95 9.11
C GLY A 146 -14.15 29.32 7.96
N HIS A 147 -15.20 30.00 7.51
CA HIS A 147 -15.99 29.61 6.34
C HIS A 147 -15.28 29.85 4.99
N THR A 148 -14.01 30.26 5.01
CA THR A 148 -13.27 30.61 3.80
C THR A 148 -12.49 29.42 3.29
N ILE A 149 -12.92 28.91 2.14
CA ILE A 149 -12.16 27.96 1.34
C ILE A 149 -10.92 28.73 0.81
N PRO A 150 -9.68 28.26 1.07
CA PRO A 150 -8.47 28.91 0.54
C PRO A 150 -8.41 28.79 -0.98
N ASP A 151 -7.70 29.68 -1.65
CA ASP A 151 -7.48 29.56 -3.10
C ASP A 151 -6.69 28.27 -3.43
N PRO A 152 -6.86 27.70 -4.65
CA PRO A 152 -6.00 26.63 -5.13
C PRO A 152 -4.51 27.02 -5.07
N ILE A 153 -3.65 26.03 -4.84
CA ILE A 153 -2.21 26.23 -4.78
C ILE A 153 -1.71 26.54 -6.19
N GLY A 154 -1.04 27.68 -6.36
CA GLY A 154 -0.41 28.04 -7.63
C GLY A 154 0.87 27.22 -7.85
N HIS A 155 0.94 26.48 -8.95
CA HIS A 155 2.11 25.72 -9.38
C HIS A 155 2.12 25.54 -10.90
N ASP A 156 3.29 25.28 -11.49
CA ASP A 156 3.43 25.00 -12.93
C ASP A 156 3.60 23.49 -13.22
N LEU A 157 3.36 22.64 -12.21
CA LEU A 157 3.46 21.18 -12.29
C LEU A 157 2.24 20.53 -12.95
N ASP A 158 2.48 19.48 -13.75
CA ASP A 158 1.46 18.52 -14.18
C ASP A 158 1.14 17.58 -13.00
N VAL A 159 -0.01 17.76 -12.34
CA VAL A 159 -0.38 17.01 -11.13
C VAL A 159 -1.55 16.06 -11.38
N ALA A 160 -1.51 14.88 -10.77
CA ALA A 160 -2.61 13.91 -10.82
C ALA A 160 -2.70 13.12 -9.52
N THR A 161 -3.87 12.53 -9.25
CA THR A 161 -4.12 11.75 -8.03
C THR A 161 -5.11 10.62 -8.29
N HIS A 162 -5.15 9.66 -7.37
CA HIS A 162 -6.08 8.53 -7.38
C HIS A 162 -7.32 8.80 -6.51
N VAL A 163 -8.37 8.00 -6.67
CA VAL A 163 -9.65 8.14 -5.96
C VAL A 163 -9.84 7.15 -4.81
N ASP A 164 -9.15 6.02 -4.85
CA ASP A 164 -9.34 4.90 -3.93
C ASP A 164 -8.63 5.10 -2.58
N GLY A 165 -9.11 4.43 -1.54
CA GLY A 165 -8.45 4.34 -0.24
C GLY A 165 -7.78 2.99 -0.03
N LEU A 166 -7.17 2.81 1.14
CA LEU A 166 -6.60 1.52 1.54
C LEU A 166 -7.68 0.42 1.60
N VAL A 167 -8.89 0.74 2.08
CA VAL A 167 -9.96 -0.26 2.22
C VAL A 167 -10.56 -0.73 0.90
N ASP A 168 -10.32 0.00 -0.18
CA ASP A 168 -10.74 -0.38 -1.53
C ASP A 168 -9.75 -1.38 -2.17
N HIS A 169 -8.70 -1.77 -1.43
CA HIS A 169 -7.62 -2.61 -1.92
C HIS A 169 -7.39 -3.86 -1.05
N GLU A 170 -7.15 -5.01 -1.71
CA GLU A 170 -6.93 -6.31 -1.04
C GLU A 170 -5.73 -6.32 -0.09
N VAL A 171 -4.78 -5.41 -0.27
CA VAL A 171 -3.61 -5.27 0.61
C VAL A 171 -4.01 -5.03 2.06
N THR A 172 -5.11 -4.33 2.31
CA THR A 172 -5.57 -4.05 3.69
C THR A 172 -5.98 -5.32 4.40
N GLY A 173 -6.78 -6.17 3.75
CA GLY A 173 -7.15 -7.48 4.29
C GLY A 173 -5.92 -8.36 4.54
N ARG A 174 -4.96 -8.38 3.60
CA ARG A 174 -3.70 -9.13 3.76
C ARG A 174 -2.89 -8.65 4.96
N ILE A 175 -2.70 -7.33 5.10
CA ILE A 175 -1.99 -6.75 6.24
C ILE A 175 -2.68 -7.13 7.55
N LEU A 176 -4.01 -7.00 7.64
CA LEU A 176 -4.75 -7.33 8.86
C LEU A 176 -4.63 -8.81 9.22
N VAL A 177 -4.67 -9.71 8.23
CA VAL A 177 -4.40 -11.15 8.45
C VAL A 177 -2.97 -11.36 8.96
N ASP A 178 -1.98 -10.74 8.34
CA ASP A 178 -0.57 -10.87 8.77
C ASP A 178 -0.37 -10.34 10.20
N ARG A 179 -0.98 -9.21 10.56
CA ARG A 179 -0.97 -8.68 11.93
C ARG A 179 -1.59 -9.66 12.93
N SER A 180 -2.74 -10.23 12.59
CA SER A 180 -3.38 -11.24 13.44
C SER A 180 -2.50 -12.47 13.64
N ARG A 181 -1.83 -12.95 12.58
CA ARG A 181 -0.91 -14.09 12.66
C ARG A 181 0.34 -13.79 13.47
N GLN A 182 0.91 -12.60 13.32
CA GLN A 182 2.08 -12.15 14.10
C GLN A 182 1.78 -12.08 15.60
N LEU A 183 0.54 -11.75 15.96
CA LEU A 183 0.10 -11.64 17.36
C LEU A 183 -0.35 -12.96 17.99
N SER A 184 -0.72 -13.92 17.14
CA SER A 184 -1.25 -15.23 17.50
C SER A 184 -0.18 -16.16 18.06
N ARG A 185 -0.61 -17.00 19.01
CA ARG A 185 0.21 -18.08 19.58
C ARG A 185 -0.41 -19.44 19.36
N ASP A 186 -1.74 -19.50 19.43
CA ASP A 186 -2.55 -20.69 19.22
C ASP A 186 -3.91 -20.27 18.64
N PRO A 187 -4.07 -20.23 17.30
CA PRO A 187 -5.28 -19.75 16.65
C PRO A 187 -6.56 -20.43 17.18
N GLY A 188 -6.50 -21.73 17.47
CA GLY A 188 -7.66 -22.51 17.91
C GLY A 188 -8.24 -22.11 19.26
N SER A 189 -7.48 -21.36 20.08
CA SER A 189 -7.92 -20.78 21.36
C SER A 189 -7.98 -19.25 21.33
N GLU A 190 -7.85 -18.63 20.16
CA GLU A 190 -7.78 -17.18 19.98
C GLU A 190 -8.93 -16.63 19.14
N SER A 191 -9.44 -15.47 19.56
CA SER A 191 -10.45 -14.71 18.82
C SER A 191 -9.86 -13.39 18.36
N VAL A 192 -10.14 -13.00 17.12
CA VAL A 192 -9.62 -11.76 16.54
C VAL A 192 -10.73 -10.72 16.42
N LEU A 193 -10.50 -9.52 16.94
CA LEU A 193 -11.28 -8.32 16.65
C LEU A 193 -10.47 -7.40 15.75
N TRP A 194 -10.99 -7.11 14.56
CA TRP A 194 -10.51 -5.98 13.78
C TRP A 194 -11.37 -4.75 14.06
N LEU A 195 -10.72 -3.64 14.39
CA LEU A 195 -11.41 -2.43 14.82
C LEU A 195 -10.98 -1.21 14.00
N ALA A 196 -11.94 -0.54 13.38
CA ALA A 196 -11.70 0.65 12.56
C ALA A 196 -12.34 1.91 13.17
N HIS A 197 -11.89 3.08 12.72
CA HIS A 197 -12.43 4.38 13.15
C HIS A 197 -13.91 4.54 12.81
N GLY A 198 -14.36 4.00 11.67
CA GLY A 198 -15.75 4.08 11.21
C GLY A 198 -16.06 5.30 10.36
N LEU A 199 -17.30 5.38 9.88
CA LEU A 199 -17.80 6.43 9.00
C LEU A 199 -19.14 6.95 9.53
N GLY A 200 -19.44 8.21 9.26
CA GLY A 200 -20.66 8.86 9.75
C GLY A 200 -21.91 8.49 8.99
N ASP A 201 -21.78 8.30 7.68
CA ASP A 201 -22.87 7.80 6.86
C ASP A 201 -23.11 6.31 7.18
N PRO A 202 -24.32 5.91 7.59
CA PRO A 202 -24.60 4.52 7.97
C PRO A 202 -24.34 3.51 6.84
N ASP A 203 -24.69 3.85 5.61
CA ASP A 203 -24.51 2.94 4.47
C ASP A 203 -23.03 2.77 4.13
N ALA A 204 -22.25 3.86 4.15
CA ALA A 204 -20.81 3.80 3.96
C ALA A 204 -20.12 3.03 5.09
N ASN A 205 -20.56 3.21 6.34
CA ASN A 205 -20.05 2.45 7.47
C ASN A 205 -20.35 0.96 7.34
N GLY A 206 -21.58 0.60 6.95
CA GLY A 206 -21.96 -0.80 6.71
C GLY A 206 -21.16 -1.44 5.57
N ARG A 207 -20.82 -0.69 4.51
CA ARG A 207 -19.91 -1.18 3.46
C ARG A 207 -18.50 -1.46 3.98
N LEU A 208 -17.97 -0.59 4.84
CA LEU A 208 -16.67 -0.81 5.48
C LEU A 208 -16.67 -2.06 6.37
N GLU A 209 -17.70 -2.21 7.22
CA GLU A 209 -17.85 -3.40 8.07
C GLU A 209 -17.99 -4.68 7.26
N ALA A 210 -18.78 -4.66 6.16
CA ALA A 210 -18.91 -5.80 5.27
C ALA A 210 -17.59 -6.17 4.58
N ALA A 211 -16.81 -5.17 4.12
CA ALA A 211 -15.50 -5.41 3.52
C ALA A 211 -14.53 -6.08 4.52
N MET A 212 -14.48 -5.56 5.75
CA MET A 212 -13.66 -6.16 6.82
C MET A 212 -14.13 -7.56 7.19
N ALA A 213 -15.45 -7.78 7.30
CA ALA A 213 -16.02 -9.09 7.62
C ALA A 213 -15.71 -10.12 6.52
N ASN A 214 -15.70 -9.72 5.25
CA ASN A 214 -15.30 -10.59 4.15
C ASN A 214 -13.84 -11.02 4.26
N TRP A 215 -12.92 -10.08 4.54
CA TRP A 215 -11.51 -10.43 4.77
C TRP A 215 -11.32 -11.30 6.03
N ALA A 216 -12.12 -11.09 7.07
CA ALA A 216 -12.06 -11.85 8.32
C ALA A 216 -12.42 -13.33 8.12
N GLN A 217 -13.10 -13.69 7.03
CA GLN A 217 -13.32 -15.11 6.67
C GLN A 217 -12.00 -15.87 6.53
N GLY A 218 -10.95 -15.22 6.03
CA GLY A 218 -9.62 -15.83 5.92
C GLY A 218 -9.00 -16.21 7.27
N LEU A 219 -9.44 -15.61 8.38
CA LEU A 219 -8.97 -16.00 9.72
C LEU A 219 -9.56 -17.35 10.16
N HIS A 220 -10.78 -17.69 9.73
CA HIS A 220 -11.34 -19.01 10.01
C HIS A 220 -10.56 -20.12 9.30
N GLU A 221 -10.14 -19.88 8.05
CA GLU A 221 -9.29 -20.81 7.29
C GLU A 221 -7.92 -21.01 7.95
N LEU A 222 -7.44 -20.01 8.68
CA LEU A 222 -6.21 -20.06 9.47
C LEU A 222 -6.38 -20.70 10.85
N GLY A 223 -7.59 -21.16 11.18
CA GLY A 223 -7.89 -21.89 12.41
C GLY A 223 -8.22 -21.02 13.63
N PHE A 224 -8.46 -19.71 13.45
CA PHE A 224 -8.89 -18.86 14.56
C PHE A 224 -10.28 -19.28 15.10
N ALA A 225 -10.43 -19.26 16.42
CA ALA A 225 -11.66 -19.71 17.10
C ALA A 225 -12.88 -18.80 16.82
N ALA A 226 -12.63 -17.52 16.59
CA ALA A 226 -13.60 -16.56 16.06
C ALA A 226 -12.90 -15.36 15.44
N ALA A 227 -13.58 -14.70 14.51
CA ALA A 227 -13.18 -13.41 13.98
C ALA A 227 -14.39 -12.46 13.95
N HIS A 228 -14.15 -11.19 14.28
CA HIS A 228 -15.16 -10.15 14.19
C HIS A 228 -14.52 -8.85 13.71
N ALA A 229 -15.29 -8.08 12.95
CA ALA A 229 -14.90 -6.77 12.48
C ALA A 229 -15.94 -5.76 12.91
N ALA A 230 -15.49 -4.64 13.45
CA ALA A 230 -16.35 -3.58 13.96
C ALA A 230 -15.77 -2.20 13.65
N THR A 231 -16.61 -1.19 13.72
CA THR A 231 -16.21 0.22 13.70
C THR A 231 -16.58 0.88 15.01
N LEU A 232 -15.70 1.72 15.56
CA LEU A 232 -16.00 2.48 16.78
C LEU A 232 -16.83 3.75 16.49
N ARG A 233 -16.83 4.21 15.24
CA ARG A 233 -17.51 5.45 14.79
C ARG A 233 -17.11 6.63 15.67
N GLU A 234 -15.80 6.82 15.83
CA GLU A 234 -15.19 7.62 16.90
C GLU A 234 -15.69 9.06 16.99
N ASP A 235 -16.09 9.66 15.86
CA ASP A 235 -16.53 11.06 15.75
C ASP A 235 -18.06 11.25 15.83
N TRP A 236 -18.85 10.18 16.01
CA TRP A 236 -20.32 10.21 15.97
C TRP A 236 -20.92 9.73 17.30
N PRO A 237 -21.15 10.62 18.29
CA PRO A 237 -21.43 10.26 19.68
C PRO A 237 -22.51 9.19 19.88
N GLU A 238 -23.68 9.36 19.27
CA GLU A 238 -24.79 8.39 19.39
C GLU A 238 -24.45 7.03 18.79
N ALA A 239 -23.74 7.02 17.66
CA ALA A 239 -23.35 5.79 16.98
C ALA A 239 -22.17 5.11 17.69
N ARG A 240 -21.25 5.92 18.23
CA ARG A 240 -20.12 5.51 19.05
C ARG A 240 -20.57 4.80 20.32
N GLU A 241 -21.52 5.38 21.06
CA GLU A 241 -22.02 4.77 22.31
C GLU A 241 -22.56 3.35 22.08
N ARG A 242 -23.31 3.15 21.00
CA ARG A 242 -23.79 1.80 20.63
C ARG A 242 -22.64 0.87 20.25
N ALA A 243 -21.72 1.35 19.41
CA ALA A 243 -20.57 0.57 18.98
C ALA A 243 -19.68 0.14 20.15
N GLU A 244 -19.42 1.04 21.11
CA GLU A 244 -18.65 0.75 22.31
C GLU A 244 -19.25 -0.41 23.10
N VAL A 245 -20.56 -0.37 23.37
CA VAL A 245 -21.25 -1.44 24.08
C VAL A 245 -21.16 -2.77 23.32
N GLU A 246 -21.36 -2.76 22.00
CA GLU A 246 -21.30 -3.97 21.17
C GLU A 246 -19.89 -4.57 21.14
N ILE A 247 -18.87 -3.73 20.96
CA ILE A 247 -17.45 -4.11 20.95
C ILE A 247 -17.05 -4.70 22.30
N GLN A 248 -17.34 -4.00 23.39
CA GLN A 248 -17.02 -4.46 24.76
C GLN A 248 -17.71 -5.79 25.07
N HIS A 249 -19.00 -5.92 24.72
CA HIS A 249 -19.75 -7.14 24.93
C HIS A 249 -19.17 -8.32 24.14
N TRP A 250 -18.77 -8.10 22.88
CA TRP A 250 -18.14 -9.14 22.07
C TRP A 250 -16.82 -9.61 22.69
N VAL A 251 -15.94 -8.67 23.07
CA VAL A 251 -14.65 -8.99 23.69
C VAL A 251 -14.85 -9.74 25.01
N ALA A 252 -15.72 -9.24 25.88
CA ALA A 252 -16.03 -9.87 27.16
C ALA A 252 -16.57 -11.29 27.01
N ASN A 253 -17.44 -11.52 26.00
CA ASN A 253 -17.96 -12.85 25.69
C ASN A 253 -16.83 -13.80 25.26
N GLN A 254 -15.95 -13.39 24.34
CA GLN A 254 -14.83 -14.23 23.91
C GLN A 254 -13.89 -14.59 25.08
N VAL A 255 -13.61 -13.63 25.96
CA VAL A 255 -12.85 -13.88 27.20
C VAL A 255 -13.58 -14.87 28.12
N GLY A 256 -14.90 -14.72 28.28
CA GLY A 256 -15.75 -15.64 29.05
C GLY A 256 -15.78 -17.08 28.50
N LEU A 257 -15.55 -17.24 27.19
CA LEU A 257 -15.35 -18.55 26.55
C LEU A 257 -13.94 -19.12 26.75
N GLY A 258 -13.09 -18.47 27.55
CA GLY A 258 -11.70 -18.87 27.80
C GLY A 258 -10.75 -18.58 26.65
N ARG A 259 -11.13 -17.72 25.70
CA ARG A 259 -10.33 -17.41 24.51
C ARG A 259 -9.45 -16.19 24.75
N ARG A 260 -8.25 -16.21 24.19
CA ARG A 260 -7.39 -15.03 24.14
C ARG A 260 -7.85 -14.11 23.01
N VAL A 261 -8.20 -12.87 23.33
CA VAL A 261 -8.69 -11.90 22.33
C VAL A 261 -7.54 -11.07 21.78
N LEU A 262 -7.44 -11.00 20.45
CA LEU A 262 -6.45 -10.23 19.70
C LEU A 262 -7.16 -9.05 19.05
N VAL A 263 -6.81 -7.81 19.41
CA VAL A 263 -7.41 -6.61 18.83
C VAL A 263 -6.43 -5.98 17.86
N VAL A 264 -6.77 -5.95 16.57
CA VAL A 264 -5.93 -5.37 15.52
C VAL A 264 -6.62 -4.14 14.94
N PRO A 265 -6.02 -2.95 15.03
CA PRO A 265 -6.61 -1.73 14.52
C PRO A 265 -6.49 -1.65 12.99
N LEU A 266 -7.60 -1.43 12.29
CA LEU A 266 -7.59 -0.93 10.91
C LEU A 266 -7.43 0.59 10.96
N ARG A 267 -6.18 1.02 11.14
CA ARG A 267 -5.76 2.43 11.13
C ARG A 267 -4.44 2.54 10.38
N VAL A 268 -4.19 3.68 9.74
CA VAL A 268 -2.89 3.93 9.07
C VAL A 268 -1.74 3.71 10.05
N SER A 269 -1.82 4.26 11.26
CA SER A 269 -0.85 4.03 12.33
C SER A 269 -1.52 4.14 13.70
N GLY A 270 -0.90 3.54 14.72
CA GLY A 270 -1.35 3.54 16.11
C GLY A 270 -2.61 2.70 16.37
N PHE A 271 -3.04 2.70 17.63
CA PHE A 271 -4.19 1.91 18.11
C PHE A 271 -5.45 2.75 18.33
N GLY A 272 -5.36 4.09 18.28
CA GLY A 272 -6.51 4.96 18.48
C GLY A 272 -7.04 4.92 19.92
N PRO A 273 -8.30 5.33 20.14
CA PRO A 273 -8.91 5.37 21.47
C PRO A 273 -9.36 3.99 21.98
N TYR A 274 -8.92 2.90 21.34
CA TYR A 274 -9.39 1.56 21.64
C TYR A 274 -8.88 1.07 23.01
N ASP A 275 -7.76 1.60 23.51
CA ASP A 275 -7.29 1.29 24.86
C ASP A 275 -8.32 1.76 25.92
N ASP A 276 -8.84 2.99 25.77
CA ASP A 276 -9.81 3.56 26.69
C ASP A 276 -11.14 2.79 26.62
N VAL A 277 -11.58 2.44 25.42
CA VAL A 277 -12.81 1.67 25.20
C VAL A 277 -12.72 0.26 25.81
N LEU A 278 -11.53 -0.33 25.84
CA LEU A 278 -11.32 -1.71 26.29
C LEU A 278 -10.57 -1.82 27.62
N ALA A 279 -10.46 -0.72 28.38
CA ALA A 279 -9.55 -0.61 29.53
C ALA A 279 -9.73 -1.71 30.60
N ASP A 280 -10.96 -2.16 30.81
CA ASP A 280 -11.32 -3.17 31.82
C ASP A 280 -11.38 -4.61 31.27
N LEU A 281 -11.01 -4.81 29.99
CA LEU A 281 -11.10 -6.08 29.31
C LEU A 281 -9.73 -6.70 29.04
N GLN A 282 -9.66 -8.03 29.06
CA GLN A 282 -8.44 -8.74 28.71
C GLN A 282 -8.32 -8.90 27.20
N TYR A 283 -7.31 -8.29 26.62
CA TYR A 283 -6.97 -8.45 25.20
C TYR A 283 -5.48 -8.24 24.96
N GLN A 284 -5.03 -8.71 23.80
CA GLN A 284 -3.72 -8.36 23.26
C GLN A 284 -3.88 -7.28 22.20
N ARG A 285 -3.14 -6.19 22.37
CA ARG A 285 -2.99 -5.13 21.38
C ARG A 285 -2.14 -5.56 20.19
N GLY A 286 -2.66 -5.36 19.00
CA GLY A 286 -1.94 -5.42 17.73
C GLY A 286 -1.51 -4.04 17.21
N GLU A 287 -0.87 -4.06 16.05
CA GLU A 287 -0.41 -2.86 15.34
C GLU A 287 -1.35 -2.49 14.20
N GLY A 288 -1.29 -1.22 13.79
CA GLY A 288 -1.99 -0.73 12.60
C GLY A 288 -1.36 -1.19 11.29
N LEU A 289 -1.78 -0.55 10.21
CA LEU A 289 -1.29 -0.86 8.86
C LEU A 289 0.20 -0.54 8.74
N LEU A 290 0.67 0.55 9.34
CA LEU A 290 2.09 0.85 9.47
C LEU A 290 2.68 0.22 10.74
N PRO A 291 3.96 -0.21 10.73
CA PRO A 291 4.96 -0.08 9.64
C PRO A 291 4.98 -1.25 8.62
N HIS A 292 3.85 -1.87 8.26
CA HIS A 292 3.85 -3.02 7.35
C HIS A 292 4.26 -2.63 5.91
N GLY A 293 5.22 -3.37 5.32
CA GLY A 293 5.75 -3.09 3.97
C GLY A 293 4.70 -3.13 2.85
N GLY A 294 3.59 -3.84 3.05
CA GLY A 294 2.44 -3.82 2.13
C GLY A 294 1.87 -2.41 1.88
N VAL A 295 2.01 -1.47 2.84
CA VAL A 295 1.61 -0.07 2.62
C VAL A 295 2.57 0.61 1.63
N THR A 296 3.88 0.37 1.73
CA THR A 296 4.87 0.86 0.77
C THR A 296 4.59 0.34 -0.64
N ASP A 297 4.26 -0.96 -0.76
CA ASP A 297 3.92 -1.57 -2.05
C ASP A 297 2.64 -0.97 -2.63
N TRP A 298 1.62 -0.74 -1.80
CA TRP A 298 0.40 -0.06 -2.22
C TRP A 298 0.66 1.36 -2.72
N ILE A 299 1.53 2.13 -2.06
CA ILE A 299 1.91 3.48 -2.51
C ILE A 299 2.56 3.40 -3.90
N ARG A 300 3.46 2.42 -4.12
CA ARG A 300 4.11 2.19 -5.42
C ARG A 300 3.09 1.81 -6.51
N GLU A 301 2.10 0.99 -6.16
CA GLU A 301 1.03 0.59 -7.05
C GLU A 301 0.15 1.78 -7.45
N LYS A 302 -0.33 2.58 -6.48
CA LYS A 302 -1.12 3.77 -6.76
C LYS A 302 -0.37 4.80 -7.60
N LEU A 303 0.93 4.97 -7.36
CA LEU A 303 1.79 5.77 -8.22
C LEU A 303 1.76 5.26 -9.67
N SER A 304 1.98 3.96 -9.87
CA SER A 304 1.99 3.34 -11.20
C SER A 304 0.63 3.44 -11.91
N GLU A 305 -0.46 3.40 -11.16
CA GLU A 305 -1.81 3.62 -11.69
C GLU A 305 -2.04 5.04 -12.16
N VAL A 306 -1.63 6.04 -11.36
CA VAL A 306 -1.70 7.45 -11.77
C VAL A 306 -0.88 7.67 -13.04
N GLU A 307 0.35 7.16 -13.09
CA GLU A 307 1.21 7.29 -14.27
C GLU A 307 0.60 6.62 -15.53
N ARG A 308 -0.13 5.52 -15.36
CA ARG A 308 -0.83 4.85 -16.47
C ARG A 308 -2.05 5.63 -16.93
N ALA A 309 -2.86 6.12 -15.98
CA ALA A 309 -4.07 6.86 -16.27
C ALA A 309 -3.78 8.15 -17.04
N GLU A 310 -2.69 8.83 -16.69
CA GLU A 310 -2.26 10.07 -17.32
C GLU A 310 -1.37 9.87 -18.56
N GLY A 311 -1.04 8.62 -18.92
CA GLY A 311 -0.11 8.34 -20.01
C GLY A 311 1.32 8.83 -19.77
N TRP A 312 1.73 8.96 -18.50
CA TRP A 312 3.09 9.31 -18.09
C TRP A 312 4.04 8.10 -18.09
N THR A 313 3.54 6.91 -18.37
CA THR A 313 4.31 5.68 -18.51
C THR A 313 4.98 5.60 -19.88
N GLU A 314 6.22 5.10 -19.95
CA GLU A 314 6.89 4.82 -21.22
C GLU A 314 6.13 3.74 -22.00
N LEU A 315 5.73 4.04 -23.25
CA LEU A 315 5.60 3.00 -24.26
C LEU A 315 7.03 2.52 -24.59
N ARG A 316 7.49 1.49 -23.88
CA ARG A 316 8.69 0.76 -24.33
C ARG A 316 8.35 0.04 -25.63
N SER A 317 8.59 0.69 -26.76
CA SER A 317 8.62 0.04 -28.07
C SER A 317 9.81 -0.93 -28.07
N VAL A 318 9.54 -2.20 -27.75
CA VAL A 318 10.45 -3.30 -28.04
C VAL A 318 10.36 -3.57 -29.53
N GLU A 319 11.12 -2.83 -30.35
CA GLU A 319 11.41 -3.26 -31.72
C GLU A 319 12.24 -4.55 -31.64
N HIS A 320 11.60 -5.69 -31.89
CA HIS A 320 12.31 -6.89 -32.32
C HIS A 320 12.80 -6.65 -33.74
N ARG A 321 14.11 -6.58 -33.93
CA ARG A 321 14.74 -6.68 -35.24
C ARG A 321 15.74 -7.81 -35.25
#